data_AF-A0A953R967-F1
#
_entry.id   AF-A0A953R967-F1
#
_cell.length_a   1.000
_cell.length_b   1.000
_cell.length_c   1.000
_cell.angle_alpha   90.00
_cell.angle_beta   90.00
_cell.angle_gamma   90.00
#
_symmetry.space_group_name_H-M   'P 1'
#
loop_
_entity.id
_entity.type
_entity.pdbx_description
1 polymer ?
#
loop_
_entity_poly.entity_id
_entity_poly.type
_entity_poly.pdbx_seq_one_letter_code
_entity_poly.pdbx_strand_id
1 'polypeptide(L)' 'MILVDTSVWIELLAGRRGTTLSEEDLLRFVTCGPIVQEVLQGLRPGLESDALRQAFLAIPVLSDPVPLG' A
#
# COMPACT_ATOMS: atom_id res chain seq x y z
N MET A 1 12.80 0.03 5.91
CA MET A 1 11.47 -0.54 5.61
C MET A 1 10.52 0.02 6.64
N ILE A 2 9.40 0.58 6.21
CA ILE A 2 8.36 1.20 7.03
C ILE A 2 7.06 0.48 6.67
N LEU A 3 6.48 -0.29 7.60
CA LEU A 3 5.17 -0.89 7.39
C LEU A 3 4.12 0.21 7.53
N VAL A 4 3.35 0.44 6.47
CA VAL A 4 2.43 1.56 6.37
C VAL A 4 0.99 1.06 6.36
N ASP A 5 0.17 1.60 7.25
CA ASP A 5 -1.24 1.25 7.40
C ASP A 5 -2.08 1.50 6.13
N THR A 6 -3.19 0.78 6.02
CA THR A 6 -4.16 0.89 4.92
C THR A 6 -4.66 2.32 4.72
N SER A 7 -4.89 3.09 5.79
CA SER A 7 -5.38 4.47 5.69
C SER A 7 -4.44 5.37 4.89
N VAL A 8 -3.13 5.25 5.08
CA VAL A 8 -2.12 6.02 4.36
C VAL A 8 -2.08 5.62 2.88
N TRP A 9 -2.21 4.32 2.57
CA TRP A 9 -2.35 3.87 1.19
C TRP A 9 -3.58 4.47 0.51
N ILE A 10 -4.73 4.49 1.19
CA ILE A 10 -5.97 5.08 0.66
C ILE A 10 -5.78 6.58 0.38
N GLU A 11 -5.13 7.33 1.27
CA GLU A 11 -4.84 8.75 1.05
C GLU A 11 -3.94 8.97 -0.17
N LEU A 12 -2.85 8.20 -0.29
CA LEU A 12 -1.92 8.27 -1.43
C LEU A 12 -2.62 7.94 -2.75
N LEU A 13 -3.40 6.86 -2.78
CA LEU A 13 -4.11 6.39 -3.97
C LEU A 13 -5.26 7.31 -4.38
N ALA A 14 -5.90 7.98 -3.42
CA ALA A 14 -6.89 9.01 -3.68
C ALA A 14 -6.28 10.33 -4.20
N GLY A 15 -4.95 10.40 -4.39
CA GLY A 15 -4.24 11.62 -4.78
C GLY A 15 -4.25 12.71 -3.70
N ARG A 16 -4.70 12.38 -2.47
CA ARG A 16 -4.69 13.28 -1.32
C ARG A 16 -3.30 13.24 -0.70
N ARG A 17 -2.36 13.94 -1.33
CA ARG A 17 -1.01 14.09 -0.76
C ARG A 17 -1.05 15.10 0.38
N GLY A 18 -0.87 14.63 1.60
CA GLY A 18 -0.27 15.45 2.64
C GLY A 18 1.10 15.94 2.14
N THR A 19 1.40 17.22 2.34
CA THR A 19 2.49 17.96 1.67
C THR A 19 3.92 17.58 2.08
N THR A 20 4.17 16.37 2.60
CA THR A 20 5.41 16.05 3.33
C THR A 20 6.13 14.74 2.96
N LEU A 21 5.61 13.91 2.05
CA LEU A 21 6.28 12.64 1.68
C LEU A 21 7.26 12.83 0.51
N SER A 22 8.53 12.52 0.75
CA SER A 22 9.55 12.47 -0.31
C SER A 22 9.51 11.16 -1.09
N GLU A 23 10.12 11.12 -2.28
CA GLU A 23 10.28 9.87 -3.04
C GLU A 23 11.10 8.84 -2.26
N GLU A 24 12.09 9.28 -1.48
CA GLU A 24 12.90 8.42 -0.62
C GLU A 24 12.08 7.76 0.48
N ASP A 25 11.07 8.46 1.01
CA ASP A 25 10.14 7.89 2.00
C ASP A 25 9.29 6.79 1.35
N LEU A 26 8.79 7.02 0.14
CA LEU A 26 7.98 6.03 -0.59
C LEU A 26 8.77 4.75 -0.89
N LEU A 27 10.06 4.85 -1.21
CA LEU A 27 10.93 3.69 -1.44
C LEU A 27 11.15 2.83 -0.19
N ARG A 28 10.90 3.37 1.00
CA ARG A 28 11.01 2.64 2.26
C ARG A 28 9.71 1.93 2.62
N PHE A 29 8.59 2.21 1.96
CA PHE A 29 7.29 1.65 2.30
C PHE A 29 7.21 0.17 1.98
N VAL A 30 6.60 -0.59 2.88
CA VAL A 30 6.29 -2.01 2.73
C VAL A 30 4.87 -2.28 3.18
N THR A 31 4.33 -3.44 2.79
CA THR A 31 3.00 -3.90 3.14
C THR A 31 3.04 -5.25 3.85
N CYS A 32 1.90 -5.78 4.29
CA CYS A 32 1.74 -7.14 4.80
C CYS A 32 0.39 -7.72 4.34
N GLY A 33 0.17 -9.02 4.61
CA GLY A 33 -1.04 -9.74 4.18
C GLY A 33 -2.34 -8.98 4.46
N PRO A 34 -2.63 -8.57 5.70
CA PRO A 34 -3.82 -7.80 6.04
C PRO A 34 -4.00 -6.50 5.23
N ILE A 35 -2.95 -5.68 5.13
CA ILE A 35 -3.01 -4.41 4.38
C ILE A 35 -3.25 -4.65 2.89
N VAL A 36 -2.62 -5.67 2.30
CA VAL A 36 -2.91 -6.08 0.91
C VAL A 36 -4.37 -6.46 0.74
N GLN A 37 -4.94 -7.25 1.64
CA GLN A 37 -6.34 -7.65 1.56
C GLN A 37 -7.27 -6.43 1.67
N GLU A 38 -7.06 -5.55 2.64
CA GLU A 38 -7.89 -4.37 2.87
C GLU A 38 -7.87 -3.40 1.67
N VAL A 39 -6.70 -3.09 1.13
CA VAL A 39 -6.58 -2.21 -0.04
C VAL A 39 -7.25 -2.82 -1.26
N LEU A 40 -6.96 -4.10 -1.56
CA LEU A 40 -7.49 -4.75 -2.76
C LEU A 40 -9.00 -5.04 -2.68
N GLN A 41 -9.54 -5.24 -1.48
CA GLN A 41 -10.98 -5.39 -1.26
C GLN A 41 -11.73 -4.07 -1.48
N GLY A 42 -11.09 -2.93 -1.24
CA GLY A 42 -11.66 -1.60 -1.49
C GLY A 42 -11.77 -1.21 -2.97
N LEU A 43 -11.13 -1.95 -3.88
CA LEU A 43 -11.13 -1.64 -5.31
C LEU A 43 -12.45 -2.03 -5.99
N ARG A 44 -12.91 -1.17 -6.91
CA ARG A 44 -14.05 -1.48 -7.78
C ARG A 44 -13.56 -2.20 -9.03
N PRO A 45 -14.31 -3.14 -9.62
CA PRO A 45 -13.89 -3.78 -10.87
C PRO A 45 -13.66 -2.76 -11.99
N GLY A 46 -12.58 -2.92 -12.77
CA GLY A 46 -12.26 -2.07 -13.91
C GLY A 46 -10.77 -2.02 -14.22
N LEU A 47 -10.43 -1.58 -15.44
CA LEU A 47 -9.05 -1.58 -15.95
C LEU A 47 -8.07 -0.79 -15.06
N GLU A 48 -8.51 0.34 -14.51
CA GLU A 48 -7.70 1.15 -13.59
C GLU A 48 -7.41 0.40 -12.28
N SER A 49 -8.39 -0.34 -11.77
CA SER A 49 -8.23 -1.13 -10.55
C SER A 49 -7.38 -2.38 -10.77
N ASP A 50 -7.40 -2.95 -11.97
CA ASP A 50 -6.49 -4.04 -12.34
C ASP A 50 -5.04 -3.56 -12.41
N ALA A 51 -4.80 -2.40 -13.03
CA ALA A 51 -3.48 -1.78 -13.07
C ALA A 51 -2.98 -1.45 -11.66
N LEU A 52 -3.84 -0.88 -10.81
CA LEU A 52 -3.53 -0.59 -9.41
C LEU A 52 -3.24 -1.86 -8.61
N ARG A 53 -4.02 -2.94 -8.78
CA ARG A 53 -3.77 -4.23 -8.14
C ARG A 53 -2.37 -4.74 -8.49
N GLN A 54 -1.99 -4.71 -9.76
CA GLN A 54 -0.66 -5.16 -10.20
C GLN A 54 0.46 -4.30 -9.60
N ALA A 55 0.30 -2.97 -9.63
CA ALA A 55 1.28 -2.05 -9.05
C ALA A 55 1.42 -2.24 -7.53
N PHE A 56 0.30 -2.42 -6.82
CA PHE A 56 0.29 -2.60 -5.37
C PHE A 56 0.93 -3.92 -4.94
N LEU A 57 0.70 -5.01 -5.68
CA LEU A 57 1.30 -6.31 -5.41
C LEU A 57 2.81 -6.37 -5.71
N ALA A 58 3.37 -5.37 -6.39
CA ALA A 58 4.82 -5.24 -6.59
C ALA A 58 5.55 -4.63 -5.37
N ILE A 59 4.81 -4.05 -4.42
CA ILE A 59 5.37 -3.49 -3.19
C ILE A 59 5.87 -4.64 -2.30
N PRO A 60 7.04 -4.52 -1.64
CA PRO A 60 7.54 -5.57 -0.76
C PRO A 60 6.52 -5.93 0.34
N VAL A 61 6.23 -7.22 0.47
CA VAL A 61 5.30 -7.78 1.46
C VAL A 61 6.10 -8.46 2.57
N LEU A 62 5.90 -8.02 3.82
CA LEU A 62 6.47 -8.68 4.99
C LEU A 62 5.82 -10.05 5.22
N SER A 63 6.48 -10.90 6.01
CA SER A 63 5.96 -12.22 6.38
C SER A 63 4.61 -12.14 7.09
N ASP A 64 3.88 -13.26 7.08
CA ASP A 64 2.67 -13.46 7.87
C ASP A 64 2.89 -14.66 8.82
N PRO A 65 2.95 -14.47 10.15
CA PRO A 65 2.77 -13.19 10.86
C PRO A 65 3.96 -12.23 10.67
N VAL A 66 3.68 -10.93 10.81
CA VAL A 66 4.73 -9.90 10.93
C VAL A 66 5.27 -9.95 12.36
N PRO A 67 6.59 -10.16 12.59
CA PRO A 67 7.16 -10.16 13.92
C PRO A 67 6.99 -8.79 14.61
N LEU A 68 6.69 -8.79 15.91
CA LEU A 68 6.53 -7.57 16.71
C LEU A 68 7.87 -7.00 17.22
N GLY A 69 8.96 -7.76 17.07
CA GLY A 69 10.26 -7.52 17.68
C GLY A 69 10.83 -8.79 18.31
#